data_AF-A0A2T5XXZ6-F1
#
_entry.id   AF-A0A2T5XXZ6-F1
#
_cell.length_a   1.000
_cell.length_b   1.000
_cell.length_c   1.000
_cell.angle_alpha   90.00
_cell.angle_beta   90.00
_cell.angle_gamma   90.00
#
_symmetry.space_group_name_H-M   'P 1'
#
loop_
_entity.id
_entity.type
_entity.pdbx_description
1 polymer ?
#
loop_
_entity_poly.entity_id
_entity_poly.type
_entity_poly.pdbx_seq_one_letter_code
_entity_poly.pdbx_strand_id
1 'polypeptide(L)'
;MGTKDAELRIVWVPRAQMQFLDVLLFWMEKTFSRSYSDKIEAEVEKISNLLKQTPRIGKRVYDFEIVDEELRRVIVLHNFSIYYKIIESRGEIRFIAFWDNRNDPEELDLTEY
;
A
#
# COMPACT_ATOMS: atom_id res chain seq x y z
N MET A 1 -7.05 -32.26 -3.16
CA MET A 1 -7.57 -31.35 -4.20
C MET A 1 -7.20 -29.95 -3.74
N GLY A 2 -6.03 -29.44 -4.12
CA GLY A 2 -5.59 -28.11 -3.69
C GLY A 2 -6.50 -27.09 -4.32
N THR A 3 -7.23 -26.33 -3.49
CA THR A 3 -7.94 -25.14 -3.95
C THR A 3 -6.93 -24.28 -4.69
N LYS A 4 -7.22 -23.92 -5.94
CA LYS A 4 -6.56 -22.78 -6.57
C LYS A 4 -6.92 -21.60 -5.67
N ASP A 5 -6.04 -21.25 -4.74
CA ASP A 5 -6.19 -20.03 -3.96
C ASP A 5 -6.34 -18.92 -5.00
N ALA A 6 -7.48 -18.21 -4.96
CA ALA A 6 -7.73 -17.13 -5.89
C ALA A 6 -6.62 -16.10 -5.70
N GLU A 7 -5.70 -16.01 -6.67
CA GLU A 7 -4.59 -15.06 -6.59
C GLU A 7 -5.15 -13.65 -6.58
N LEU A 8 -5.12 -13.02 -5.40
CA LEU A 8 -5.52 -11.63 -5.27
C LEU A 8 -4.57 -10.76 -6.09
N ARG A 9 -5.13 -9.83 -6.86
CA ARG A 9 -4.34 -8.90 -7.66
C ARG A 9 -4.19 -7.56 -6.94
N ILE A 10 -3.01 -6.97 -7.02
CA ILE A 10 -2.76 -5.63 -6.48
C ILE A 10 -3.21 -4.61 -7.52
N VAL A 11 -4.04 -3.66 -7.11
CA VAL A 11 -4.51 -2.55 -7.94
C VAL A 11 -4.17 -1.26 -7.22
N TRP A 12 -3.56 -0.31 -7.93
CA TRP A 12 -3.26 1.00 -7.39
C TRP A 12 -4.36 1.97 -7.80
N VAL A 13 -4.92 2.72 -6.85
CA VAL A 13 -5.70 3.90 -7.22
C VAL A 13 -4.74 4.98 -7.75
N PRO A 14 -5.15 5.82 -8.71
CA PRO A 14 -4.25 6.81 -9.32
C PRO A 14 -3.51 7.68 -8.30
N ARG A 15 -4.18 8.07 -7.22
CA ARG A 15 -3.58 8.87 -6.15
C ARG A 15 -2.46 8.15 -5.41
N ALA A 16 -2.65 6.88 -5.04
CA ALA A 16 -1.60 6.09 -4.39
C ALA A 16 -0.38 5.91 -5.29
N GLN A 17 -0.62 5.73 -6.60
CA GLN A 17 0.44 5.63 -7.59
C GLN A 17 1.23 6.94 -7.71
N MET A 18 0.55 8.09 -7.76
CA MET A 18 1.21 9.41 -7.78
C MET A 18 2.02 9.65 -6.50
N GLN A 19 1.45 9.41 -5.33
CA GLN A 19 2.15 9.54 -4.05
C GLN A 19 3.42 8.68 -3.98
N PHE A 20 3.35 7.46 -4.48
CA PHE A 20 4.52 6.59 -4.57
C PHE A 20 5.60 7.17 -5.48
N LEU A 21 5.23 7.61 -6.69
CA LEU A 21 6.16 8.24 -7.63
C LEU A 21 6.78 9.53 -7.05
N ASP A 22 6.00 10.36 -6.38
CA ASP A 22 6.48 11.60 -5.75
C ASP A 22 7.52 11.31 -4.66
N VAL A 23 7.32 10.28 -3.84
CA VAL A 23 8.32 9.84 -2.85
C VAL A 23 9.60 9.38 -3.55
N LEU A 24 9.50 8.58 -4.61
CA LEU A 24 10.68 8.10 -5.33
C LEU A 24 11.47 9.26 -5.94
N LEU A 25 10.78 10.22 -6.57
CA LEU A 25 11.39 11.41 -7.16
C LEU A 25 12.06 12.29 -6.11
N PHE A 26 11.37 12.57 -5.00
CA PHE A 26 11.92 13.36 -3.90
C PHE A 26 13.24 12.79 -3.39
N TRP A 27 13.31 11.47 -3.19
CA TRP A 27 14.53 10.84 -2.67
C TRP A 27 15.64 10.74 -3.72
N MET A 28 15.30 10.59 -5.00
CA MET A 28 16.27 10.66 -6.09
C MET A 28 16.92 12.04 -6.14
N GLU A 29 16.12 13.10 -6.07
CA GLU A 29 16.60 14.48 -6.08
C GLU A 29 17.40 14.80 -4.82
N LYS A 30 16.90 14.42 -3.64
CA LYS A 30 17.54 14.71 -2.35
C LYS A 30 18.88 14.01 -2.17
N THR A 31 19.03 12.78 -2.66
CA THR A 31 20.25 11.99 -2.46
C THR A 31 21.19 12.03 -3.66
N PHE A 32 20.78 12.66 -4.77
CA PHE A 32 21.46 12.60 -6.07
C PHE A 32 21.79 11.16 -6.51
N SER A 33 20.96 10.20 -6.06
CA SER A 33 21.16 8.77 -6.24
C SER A 33 19.81 8.05 -6.28
N ARG A 34 19.74 6.94 -7.03
CA ARG A 34 18.57 6.05 -7.01
C ARG A 34 18.58 5.05 -5.86
N SER A 35 19.71 4.90 -5.17
CA SER A 35 19.92 3.81 -4.20
C SER A 35 18.90 3.74 -3.05
N TYR A 36 18.32 4.88 -2.64
CA TYR A 36 17.26 4.88 -1.63
C TYR A 36 15.89 4.56 -2.25
N SER A 37 15.58 5.14 -3.41
CA SER A 37 14.35 4.87 -4.16
C SER A 37 14.26 3.40 -4.58
N ASP A 38 15.37 2.80 -5.04
CA ASP A 38 15.45 1.36 -5.37
C ASP A 38 15.11 0.47 -4.16
N LYS A 39 15.49 0.89 -2.94
CA LYS A 39 15.15 0.17 -1.70
C LYS A 39 13.66 0.30 -1.37
N ILE A 40 13.06 1.45 -1.63
CA ILE A 40 11.61 1.66 -1.44
C ILE A 40 10.86 0.75 -2.43
N GLU A 41 11.23 0.76 -3.71
CA GLU A 41 10.62 -0.09 -4.73
C GLU A 41 10.71 -1.58 -4.39
N ALA A 42 11.90 -2.06 -4.02
CA ALA A 42 12.11 -3.45 -3.64
C ALA A 42 11.28 -3.85 -2.40
N GLU A 43 11.10 -2.94 -1.44
CA GLU A 43 10.29 -3.21 -0.26
C GLU A 43 8.79 -3.20 -0.57
N VAL A 44 8.32 -2.30 -1.44
CA VAL A 44 6.94 -2.30 -1.94
C VAL A 44 6.62 -3.59 -2.70
N GLU A 45 7.56 -4.09 -3.50
CA GLU A 45 7.40 -5.37 -4.22
C GLU A 45 7.27 -6.55 -3.24
N LYS A 46 8.14 -6.64 -2.24
CA LYS A 46 8.05 -7.67 -1.19
C LYS A 46 6.72 -7.62 -0.46
N ILE A 47 6.29 -6.43 -0.05
CA ILE A 47 4.99 -6.24 0.62
C ILE A 47 3.84 -6.62 -0.32
N SER A 48 3.90 -6.24 -1.59
CA SER A 48 2.89 -6.63 -2.58
C SER A 48 2.75 -8.14 -2.69
N ASN A 49 3.86 -8.87 -2.77
CA ASN A 49 3.87 -10.33 -2.82
C ASN A 49 3.36 -10.97 -1.51
N LEU A 50 3.73 -10.39 -0.37
CA LEU A 50 3.24 -10.82 0.95
C LEU A 50 1.73 -10.63 1.10
N LEU A 51 1.21 -9.49 0.62
CA LEU A 51 -0.22 -9.18 0.66
C LEU A 51 -1.05 -10.13 -0.23
N LYS A 52 -0.51 -10.58 -1.37
CA LYS A 52 -1.20 -11.60 -2.19
C LYS A 52 -1.39 -12.93 -1.44
N GLN A 53 -0.44 -13.30 -0.58
CA GLN A 53 -0.48 -14.55 0.20
C GLN A 53 -1.24 -14.39 1.51
N THR A 54 -1.06 -13.25 2.18
CA THR A 54 -1.58 -12.95 3.51
C THR A 54 -2.22 -11.55 3.55
N PRO A 55 -3.37 -11.35 2.88
CA PRO A 55 -3.96 -10.01 2.69
C PRO A 55 -4.26 -9.30 4.01
N ARG A 56 -4.54 -10.08 5.06
CA ARG A 56 -4.94 -9.61 6.38
C ARG A 56 -3.78 -9.40 7.37
N ILE A 57 -2.53 -9.42 6.90
CA ILE A 57 -1.36 -9.21 7.76
C ILE A 57 -1.22 -7.76 8.24
N GLY A 58 -1.71 -6.79 7.47
CA GLY A 58 -1.70 -5.37 7.83
C GLY A 58 -2.66 -5.07 8.99
N LYS A 59 -2.35 -4.04 9.77
CA LYS A 59 -3.18 -3.60 10.90
C LYS A 59 -4.48 -2.98 10.38
N ARG A 60 -5.63 -3.32 10.97
CA ARG A 60 -6.90 -2.63 10.72
C ARG A 60 -6.77 -1.15 11.08
N VAL A 61 -7.31 -0.29 10.21
CA VAL A 61 -7.31 1.17 10.43
C VAL A 61 -8.48 1.58 11.31
N TYR A 62 -9.65 0.99 11.09
CA TYR A 62 -10.85 1.22 11.89
C TYR A 62 -11.35 -0.07 12.55
N ASP A 63 -11.95 0.05 13.73
CA ASP A 63 -12.55 -1.09 14.44
C ASP A 63 -13.91 -1.49 13.88
N PHE A 64 -14.57 -0.56 13.18
CA PHE A 64 -15.88 -0.76 12.54
C PHE A 64 -15.75 -0.44 11.05
N GLU A 65 -16.08 -1.40 10.20
CA GLU A 65 -15.94 -1.28 8.74
C GLU A 65 -17.25 -1.63 8.06
N ILE A 66 -17.47 -1.01 6.88
CA ILE A 66 -18.58 -1.35 6.00
C ILE A 66 -18.31 -2.77 5.49
N VAL A 67 -19.35 -3.61 5.51
CA VAL A 67 -19.30 -5.01 5.06
C VAL A 67 -18.63 -5.07 3.68
N ASP A 68 -17.59 -5.90 3.56
CA ASP A 68 -16.77 -6.17 2.37
C ASP A 68 -15.66 -5.16 1.99
N GLU A 69 -15.42 -4.10 2.76
CA GLU A 69 -14.31 -3.16 2.53
C GLU A 69 -13.45 -2.96 3.77
N GLU A 70 -12.51 -3.87 3.97
CA GLU A 70 -11.60 -3.84 5.11
C GLU A 70 -10.35 -3.00 4.82
N LEU A 71 -10.24 -1.85 5.50
CA LEU A 71 -9.15 -0.90 5.35
C LEU A 71 -8.02 -1.24 6.33
N ARG A 72 -6.87 -1.55 5.75
CA ARG A 72 -5.68 -1.97 6.47
C ARG A 72 -4.47 -1.12 6.12
N ARG A 73 -3.48 -1.16 7.01
CA ARG A 73 -2.20 -0.46 6.88
C ARG A 73 -1.05 -1.44 7.07
N VAL A 74 -0.03 -1.31 6.23
CA VAL A 74 1.26 -2.00 6.38
C VAL A 74 2.41 -1.00 6.29
N ILE A 75 3.47 -1.23 7.07
CA ILE A 75 4.69 -0.41 7.06
C ILE A 75 5.60 -0.86 5.91
N VAL A 76 6.18 0.12 5.20
CA VAL A 76 7.17 -0.08 4.14
C VAL A 76 8.42 0.70 4.51
N LEU A 77 9.58 0.03 4.46
CA LEU A 77 10.91 0.62 4.70
C LEU A 77 10.95 1.54 5.95
N HIS A 78 10.33 1.10 7.05
CA HIS A 78 10.17 1.78 8.34
C HIS A 78 9.36 3.08 8.35
N ASN A 79 9.52 3.94 7.35
CA ASN A 79 8.98 5.29 7.35
C ASN A 79 7.75 5.46 6.47
N PHE A 80 7.45 4.52 5.59
CA PHE A 80 6.30 4.63 4.69
C PHE A 80 5.18 3.68 5.09
N SER A 81 3.98 3.95 4.60
CA SER A 81 2.83 3.10 4.81
C SER A 81 2.01 2.95 3.54
N ILE A 82 1.58 1.72 3.29
CA ILE A 82 0.54 1.46 2.30
C ILE A 82 -0.76 1.27 3.06
N TYR A 83 -1.74 2.09 2.71
CA TYR A 83 -3.13 1.90 3.11
C TYR A 83 -3.85 1.17 1.99
N TYR A 84 -4.52 0.06 2.31
CA TYR A 84 -5.13 -0.80 1.31
C TYR A 84 -6.47 -1.36 1.76
N LYS A 85 -7.35 -1.60 0.79
CA LYS A 85 -8.62 -2.31 0.98
C LYS A 85 -8.54 -3.71 0.38
N ILE A 86 -9.11 -4.68 1.07
CA ILE A 86 -9.32 -6.03 0.53
C ILE A 86 -10.75 -6.07 -0.05
N ILE A 87 -10.87 -6.34 -1.35
CA ILE A 87 -12.14 -6.42 -2.06
C ILE A 87 -12.33 -7.86 -2.53
N GLU A 88 -12.86 -8.70 -1.64
CA GLU A 88 -12.99 -10.14 -1.87
C GLU A 88 -13.86 -10.46 -3.10
N SER A 89 -14.94 -9.72 -3.30
CA SER A 89 -15.86 -9.88 -4.43
C SER A 89 -15.19 -9.69 -5.81
N ARG A 90 -14.08 -8.95 -5.87
CA ARG A 90 -13.30 -8.70 -7.10
C ARG A 90 -11.97 -9.43 -7.13
N GLY A 91 -11.60 -10.14 -6.06
CA GLY A 91 -10.27 -10.73 -5.93
C GLY A 91 -9.15 -9.68 -5.96
N GLU A 92 -9.36 -8.50 -5.38
CA GLU A 92 -8.45 -7.36 -5.45
C GLU A 92 -7.95 -6.93 -4.08
N ILE A 93 -6.70 -6.48 -4.03
CA ILE A 93 -6.16 -5.66 -2.96
C ILE A 93 -5.89 -4.28 -3.57
N ARG A 94 -6.68 -3.28 -3.18
CA ARG A 94 -6.51 -1.91 -3.67
C ARG A 94 -5.63 -1.10 -2.76
N PHE A 95 -4.53 -0.58 -3.27
CA PHE A 95 -3.74 0.42 -2.57
C PHE A 95 -4.41 1.78 -2.72
N ILE A 96 -4.87 2.33 -1.60
CA ILE A 96 -5.63 3.57 -1.49
C ILE A 96 -4.69 4.76 -1.28
N ALA A 97 -3.62 4.57 -0.51
CA ALA A 97 -2.62 5.59 -0.28
C ALA A 97 -1.22 4.99 -0.09
N PHE A 98 -0.21 5.71 -0.57
CA PHE A 98 1.18 5.51 -0.19
C PHE A 98 1.61 6.74 0.62
N TRP A 99 1.93 6.55 1.90
CA TRP A 99 2.12 7.66 2.83
C TRP A 99 3.53 7.66 3.41
N ASP A 100 4.18 8.82 3.43
CA ASP A 100 5.37 9.05 4.24
C ASP A 100 4.93 9.43 5.67
N ASN A 101 5.18 8.54 6.64
CA ASN A 101 4.75 8.73 8.03
C ASN A 101 5.44 9.89 8.74
N ARG A 102 6.35 10.60 8.08
CA ARG A 102 7.01 11.81 8.58
C ARG A 102 6.26 13.10 8.19
N ASN A 103 5.33 13.01 7.25
CA ASN A 103 4.45 14.12 6.86
C ASN A 103 3.38 14.35 7.93
N ASP A 104 2.70 15.51 7.84
CA ASP A 104 1.62 15.86 8.75
C ASP A 104 0.45 14.86 8.62
N PRO A 105 0.07 14.14 9.69
CA PRO A 105 -1.02 13.17 9.62
C PRO A 105 -2.37 13.79 9.24
N GLU A 106 -2.58 15.10 9.40
CA GLU A 106 -3.82 15.78 8.98
C GLU A 106 -3.96 15.88 7.45
N GLU A 107 -2.85 15.75 6.70
CA GLU A 107 -2.84 15.75 5.23
C GLU A 107 -3.15 14.37 4.63
N LEU A 108 -3.23 13.32 5.46
CA LEU A 108 -3.56 11.98 5.00
C LEU A 108 -5.07 11.85 4.72
N ASP A 109 -5.43 11.95 3.46
CA ASP A 109 -6.77 11.60 3.00
C ASP A 109 -6.83 10.09 2.67
N LEU A 110 -7.88 9.36 3.06
CA LEU A 110 -8.05 7.93 2.78
C LEU A 110 -9.35 7.63 2.01
N THR A 111 -9.97 8.68 1.46
CA THR A 111 -11.20 8.54 0.68
C THR A 111 -10.91 8.02 -0.73
N GLU A 112 -11.79 7.16 -1.26
CA GLU A 112 -11.81 6.76 -2.67
C GLU A 112 -12.68 7.79 -3.42
N TYR A 113 -12.11 8.48 -4.42
CA TYR A 113 -12.85 9.36 -5.35
C TYR A 113 -13.30 8.60 -6.59
#